data_AF-A0AB39RXM5-F1
#
_entry.id   AF-A0AB39RXM5-F1
#
_cell.length_a   1.000
_cell.length_b   1.000
_cell.length_c   1.000
_cell.angle_alpha   90.00
_cell.angle_beta   90.00
_cell.angle_gamma   90.00
#
_symmetry.space_group_name_H-M   'P 1'
#
loop_
_entity.id
_entity.type
_entity.pdbx_description
1 polymer ?
#
loop_
_entity_poly.entity_id
_entity_poly.type
_entity_poly.pdbx_seq_one_letter_code
_entity_poly.pdbx_strand_id
1 'polypeptide(L)'
;MIYKFVDGGEAPVLLDLALVRAVLEPHDVGDPQLTVGEEGGLEFWVRASDGSEAEIFADAQGVVVHRPHAGGVWGIVAELVSRLGAVIIDPSGAVVVCQAEEHAHLPAGMQDDAIVIEMTGEAVEAALLGPRRP
;
A
#
# COMPACT_ATOMS: atom_id res chain seq x y z
N MET A 1 1.19 -1.40 6.06
CA MET A 1 -0.25 -1.07 5.99
C MET A 1 -0.41 0.18 5.15
N ILE A 2 -1.51 0.34 4.44
CA ILE A 2 -1.77 1.51 3.57
C ILE A 2 -3.03 2.18 4.08
N TYR A 3 -2.94 3.49 4.32
CA TYR A 3 -4.03 4.32 4.84
C TYR A 3 -4.12 5.63 4.08
N LYS A 4 -5.32 6.20 4.02
CA LYS A 4 -5.53 7.52 3.43
C LYS A 4 -5.81 8.55 4.53
N PHE A 5 -5.13 9.68 4.47
CA PHE A 5 -5.39 10.84 5.31
C PHE A 5 -5.80 12.02 4.44
N VAL A 6 -6.55 12.96 5.01
CA VAL A 6 -6.96 14.21 4.34
C VAL A 6 -6.91 15.34 5.36
N ASP A 7 -6.56 16.54 4.89
CA ASP A 7 -6.63 17.79 5.66
C ASP A 7 -5.99 17.76 7.07
N GLY A 8 -4.95 16.94 7.27
CA GLY A 8 -4.25 16.82 8.56
C GLY A 8 -5.06 16.10 9.65
N GLY A 9 -6.10 15.35 9.27
CA GLY A 9 -6.96 14.63 10.21
C GLY A 9 -6.22 13.52 10.96
N GLU A 10 -6.50 13.38 12.26
CA GLU A 10 -5.87 12.39 13.15
C GLU A 10 -6.23 10.93 12.84
N ALA A 11 -7.34 10.71 12.12
CA ALA A 11 -7.83 9.40 11.76
C ALA A 11 -7.82 9.22 10.24
N PRO A 12 -7.51 8.02 9.73
CA PRO A 12 -7.58 7.74 8.31
C PRO A 12 -9.03 7.81 7.82
N VAL A 13 -9.21 8.18 6.56
CA VAL A 13 -10.49 8.16 5.86
C VAL A 13 -10.69 6.84 5.11
N LEU A 14 -11.95 6.55 4.78
CA LEU A 14 -12.30 5.32 4.08
C LEU A 14 -11.66 5.26 2.68
N LEU A 15 -11.21 4.06 2.29
CA LEU A 15 -10.68 3.78 0.97
C LEU A 15 -11.79 3.52 -0.06
N ASP A 16 -11.48 3.83 -1.33
CA ASP A 16 -12.28 3.42 -2.46
C ASP A 16 -11.91 1.98 -2.86
N LEU A 17 -12.72 1.02 -2.40
CA LEU A 17 -12.51 -0.40 -2.70
C LEU A 17 -12.68 -0.76 -4.18
N ALA A 18 -13.43 0.03 -4.95
CA ALA A 18 -13.52 -0.18 -6.39
C ALA A 18 -12.19 0.19 -7.07
N LEU A 19 -11.49 1.21 -6.56
CA LEU A 19 -10.16 1.57 -7.02
C LEU A 19 -9.12 0.52 -6.61
N VAL A 20 -9.16 0.01 -5.37
CA VAL A 20 -8.29 -1.09 -4.92
C VAL A 20 -8.43 -2.29 -5.87
N ARG A 21 -9.67 -2.71 -6.13
CA ARG A 21 -9.97 -3.79 -7.07
C ARG A 21 -9.40 -3.51 -8.46
N ALA A 22 -9.65 -2.33 -9.01
CA ALA A 22 -9.21 -1.97 -10.36
C ALA A 22 -7.69 -1.99 -10.54
N VAL A 23 -6.92 -1.73 -9.47
CA VAL A 23 -5.45 -1.82 -9.48
C VAL A 23 -4.97 -3.27 -9.37
N LEU A 24 -5.61 -4.08 -8.51
CA LEU A 24 -5.11 -5.41 -8.17
C LEU A 24 -5.59 -6.52 -9.11
N GLU A 25 -6.80 -6.42 -9.67
CA GLU A 25 -7.38 -7.43 -10.57
C GLU A 25 -6.47 -7.83 -11.75
N PRO A 26 -5.74 -6.91 -12.42
CA PRO A 26 -4.82 -7.29 -13.50
C PRO A 26 -3.66 -8.19 -13.08
N HIS A 27 -3.36 -8.25 -11.79
CA HIS A 27 -2.23 -8.98 -11.21
C HIS A 27 -2.64 -10.20 -10.39
N ASP A 28 -3.94 -10.39 -10.19
CA ASP A 28 -4.47 -11.46 -9.35
C ASP A 28 -4.25 -12.83 -10.00
N VAL A 29 -3.71 -13.74 -9.21
CA VAL A 29 -3.51 -15.15 -9.54
C VAL A 29 -4.20 -16.07 -8.52
N GLY A 30 -4.98 -15.48 -7.60
CA GLY A 30 -5.79 -16.18 -6.62
C GLY A 30 -7.06 -16.81 -7.23
N ASP A 31 -7.90 -17.38 -6.37
CA ASP A 31 -9.21 -17.87 -6.77
C ASP A 31 -10.22 -16.70 -6.79
N PRO A 32 -10.82 -16.36 -7.95
CA PRO A 32 -11.80 -15.29 -8.05
C PRO A 32 -13.01 -15.45 -7.12
N GLN A 33 -13.34 -16.68 -6.70
CA GLN A 33 -14.43 -16.96 -5.76
C GLN A 33 -14.09 -16.56 -4.32
N LEU A 34 -12.81 -16.42 -4.01
CA LEU A 34 -12.30 -16.02 -2.70
C LEU A 34 -11.91 -14.53 -2.64
N THR A 35 -11.95 -13.82 -3.78
CA THR A 35 -11.56 -12.41 -3.85
C THR A 35 -12.43 -11.50 -2.99
N VAL A 36 -13.69 -11.86 -2.75
CA VAL A 36 -14.62 -11.09 -1.90
C VAL A 36 -14.90 -11.89 -0.64
N GLY A 37 -14.45 -11.37 0.51
CA GLY A 37 -14.71 -11.95 1.81
C GLY A 37 -16.16 -11.75 2.27
N GLU A 38 -16.57 -12.49 3.30
CA GLU A 38 -17.95 -12.50 3.81
C GLU A 38 -18.45 -11.11 4.27
N GLU A 39 -17.56 -10.22 4.69
CA GLU A 39 -17.88 -8.86 5.14
C GLU A 39 -17.65 -7.78 4.05
N GLY A 40 -17.42 -8.18 2.80
CA GLY A 40 -17.21 -7.26 1.68
C GLY A 40 -15.78 -6.72 1.56
N GLY A 41 -14.85 -7.24 2.37
CA GLY A 41 -13.40 -7.06 2.17
C GLY A 41 -12.90 -7.75 0.90
N LEU A 42 -11.72 -7.37 0.45
CA LEU A 42 -11.06 -7.92 -0.72
C LEU A 42 -9.80 -8.69 -0.32
N GLU A 43 -9.59 -9.85 -0.94
CA GLU A 43 -8.39 -10.66 -0.78
C GLU A 43 -7.81 -10.97 -2.17
N PHE A 44 -6.54 -10.63 -2.38
CA PHE A 44 -5.86 -10.83 -3.65
C PHE A 44 -4.55 -11.58 -3.42
N TRP A 45 -4.24 -12.53 -4.31
CA TRP A 45 -2.90 -13.06 -4.43
C TRP A 45 -2.28 -12.47 -5.68
N VAL A 46 -1.42 -11.46 -5.53
CA VAL A 46 -0.86 -10.77 -6.69
C VAL A 46 0.47 -11.38 -7.12
N ARG A 47 0.70 -11.43 -8.43
CA ARG A 47 1.99 -11.81 -9.02
C ARG A 47 2.41 -10.77 -10.06
N ALA A 48 3.60 -10.21 -9.87
CA ALA A 48 4.20 -9.30 -10.83
C ALA A 48 4.84 -10.06 -12.01
N SER A 49 5.20 -9.35 -13.07
CA SER A 49 5.77 -9.95 -14.28
C SER A 49 7.12 -10.66 -14.08
N ASP A 50 7.86 -10.30 -13.03
CA ASP A 50 9.11 -10.96 -12.64
C ASP A 50 8.89 -12.20 -11.74
N GLY A 51 7.62 -12.54 -11.44
CA GLY A 51 7.25 -13.67 -10.59
C GLY A 51 7.29 -13.38 -9.10
N SER A 52 7.61 -12.16 -8.66
CA SER A 52 7.46 -11.74 -7.27
C SER A 52 5.97 -11.69 -6.88
N GLU A 53 5.65 -12.02 -5.63
CA GLU A 53 4.29 -12.22 -5.16
C GLU A 53 4.04 -11.50 -3.83
N ALA A 54 2.76 -11.24 -3.55
CA ALA A 54 2.28 -10.82 -2.24
C ALA A 54 0.81 -11.23 -2.06
N GLU A 55 0.40 -11.35 -0.80
CA GLU A 55 -1.00 -11.42 -0.41
C GLU A 55 -1.46 -10.01 -0.03
N ILE A 56 -2.60 -9.56 -0.56
CA ILE A 56 -3.13 -8.22 -0.29
C ILE A 56 -4.56 -8.35 0.22
N PHE A 57 -4.77 -7.85 1.44
CA PHE A 57 -6.08 -7.79 2.09
C PHE A 57 -6.50 -6.33 2.18
N ALA A 58 -7.72 -6.02 1.77
CA ALA A 58 -8.24 -4.67 1.82
C ALA A 58 -9.67 -4.63 2.36
N ASP A 59 -9.96 -3.61 3.15
CA ASP A 59 -11.31 -3.23 3.53
C ASP A 59 -11.47 -1.71 3.39
N ALA A 60 -12.61 -1.19 3.83
CA ALA A 60 -12.85 0.25 3.75
C ALA A 60 -11.89 1.06 4.63
N GLN A 61 -11.24 0.48 5.65
CA GLN A 61 -10.32 1.19 6.54
C GLN A 61 -8.90 1.26 5.99
N GLY A 62 -8.44 0.21 5.30
CA GLY A 62 -7.04 0.15 4.89
C GLY A 62 -6.69 -1.05 4.01
N VAL A 63 -5.42 -1.10 3.63
CA VAL A 63 -4.83 -2.26 2.93
C VAL A 63 -3.66 -2.83 3.73
N VAL A 64 -3.62 -4.15 3.82
CA VAL A 64 -2.51 -4.92 4.38
C VAL A 64 -1.83 -5.67 3.25
N VAL A 65 -0.53 -5.43 3.08
CA VAL A 65 0.34 -6.20 2.19
C VAL A 65 1.10 -7.21 3.04
N HIS A 66 0.91 -8.48 2.75
CA HIS A 66 1.45 -9.58 3.53
C HIS A 66 2.41 -10.42 2.68
N ARG A 67 3.54 -10.79 3.29
CA ARG A 67 4.64 -11.57 2.66
C ARG A 67 5.08 -11.06 1.28
N PRO A 68 5.30 -9.74 1.08
CA PRO A 68 5.78 -9.26 -0.22
C PRO A 68 7.18 -9.81 -0.51
N HIS A 69 7.34 -10.46 -1.66
CA HIS A 69 8.64 -10.83 -2.19
C HIS A 69 9.41 -9.59 -2.64
N ALA A 70 10.74 -9.67 -2.65
CA ALA A 70 11.56 -8.63 -3.29
C ALA A 70 11.27 -8.61 -4.80
N GLY A 71 11.23 -7.41 -5.40
CA GLY A 71 11.02 -7.23 -6.85
C GLY A 71 9.74 -6.48 -7.23
N GLY A 72 9.20 -6.82 -8.41
CA GLY A 72 8.16 -6.10 -9.12
C GLY A 72 6.84 -5.92 -8.38
N VAL A 73 6.54 -6.74 -7.36
CA VAL A 73 5.34 -6.59 -6.54
C VAL A 73 5.29 -5.25 -5.81
N TRP A 74 6.45 -4.67 -5.48
CA TRP A 74 6.52 -3.33 -4.91
C TRP A 74 6.06 -2.25 -5.89
N GLY A 75 6.20 -2.48 -7.20
CA GLY A 75 5.63 -1.60 -8.23
C GLY A 75 4.10 -1.59 -8.22
N ILE A 76 3.47 -2.74 -7.99
CA ILE A 76 2.02 -2.86 -7.83
C ILE A 76 1.56 -2.12 -6.56
N VAL A 77 2.30 -2.30 -5.46
CA VAL A 77 2.03 -1.60 -4.19
C VAL A 77 2.17 -0.08 -4.37
N ALA A 78 3.21 0.38 -5.07
CA ALA A 78 3.44 1.79 -5.34
C ALA A 78 2.33 2.41 -6.22
N GLU A 79 1.86 1.71 -7.26
CA GLU A 79 0.70 2.15 -8.05
C GLU A 79 -0.54 2.27 -7.16
N LEU A 80 -0.81 1.26 -6.34
CA LEU A 80 -1.98 1.24 -5.45
C LEU A 80 -1.97 2.46 -4.51
N VAL A 81 -0.83 2.74 -3.88
CA VAL A 81 -0.66 3.88 -2.97
C VAL A 81 -0.88 5.20 -3.71
N SER A 82 -0.24 5.36 -4.88
CA SER A 82 -0.33 6.58 -5.69
C SER A 82 -1.77 6.86 -6.13
N ARG A 83 -2.48 5.84 -6.61
CA ARG A 83 -3.84 6.02 -7.12
C ARG A 83 -4.83 6.31 -6.00
N LEU A 84 -4.64 5.72 -4.82
CA LEU A 84 -5.46 6.02 -3.65
C LEU A 84 -5.18 7.42 -3.06
N GLY A 85 -4.01 8.00 -3.35
CA GLY A 85 -3.50 9.16 -2.63
C GLY A 85 -3.31 8.81 -1.15
N ALA A 86 -2.61 7.70 -0.91
CA ALA A 86 -2.46 7.08 0.41
C ALA A 86 -1.00 7.11 0.88
N VAL A 87 -0.79 6.69 2.12
CA VAL A 87 0.53 6.55 2.73
C VAL A 87 0.75 5.11 3.17
N ILE A 88 2.01 4.68 3.22
CA ILE A 88 2.41 3.41 3.79
C ILE A 88 2.87 3.65 5.22
N ILE A 89 2.31 2.89 6.16
CA ILE A 89 2.77 2.80 7.54
C ILE A 89 3.34 1.40 7.75
N ASP A 90 4.60 1.30 8.15
CA ASP A 90 5.21 0.01 8.44
C ASP A 90 4.51 -0.70 9.63
N PRO A 91 4.64 -2.03 9.76
CA PRO A 91 3.96 -2.77 10.84
C PRO A 91 4.31 -2.31 12.27
N SER A 92 5.48 -1.72 12.49
CA SER A 92 5.86 -1.14 13.78
C SER A 92 5.23 0.22 14.05
N GLY A 93 4.71 0.88 13.02
CA GLY A 93 4.15 2.23 13.09
C GLY A 93 5.20 3.34 13.19
N ALA A 94 6.49 3.01 13.04
CA ALA A 94 7.60 3.95 13.20
C ALA A 94 8.00 4.66 11.90
N VAL A 95 7.66 4.07 10.75
CA VAL A 95 8.00 4.61 9.43
C VAL A 95 6.72 4.88 8.65
N VAL A 96 6.57 6.14 8.24
CA VAL A 96 5.54 6.59 7.30
C VAL A 96 6.22 6.93 5.97
N VAL A 97 5.71 6.38 4.87
CA VAL A 97 6.22 6.63 3.51
C VAL A 97 5.10 7.20 2.66
N CYS A 98 5.36 8.31 1.98
CA CYS A 98 4.34 9.04 1.20
C CYS A 98 4.97 9.85 0.06
N GLN A 99 4.14 10.40 -0.83
CA GLN A 99 4.57 11.43 -1.78
C GLN A 99 4.45 12.82 -1.12
N ALA A 100 4.97 13.84 -1.80
CA ALA A 100 4.95 15.21 -1.31
C ALA A 100 3.52 15.74 -1.13
N GLU A 101 2.60 15.29 -1.98
CA GLU A 101 1.18 15.65 -1.95
C GLU A 101 0.49 15.07 -0.70
N GLU A 102 0.67 13.78 -0.40
CA GLU A 102 0.08 13.16 0.78
C GLU A 102 0.72 13.60 2.10
N HIS A 103 1.98 14.05 2.07
CA HIS A 103 2.67 14.58 3.26
C HIS A 103 1.86 15.70 3.92
N ALA A 104 1.30 16.62 3.14
CA ALA A 104 0.49 17.73 3.66
C ALA A 104 -0.84 17.28 4.28
N HIS A 105 -1.29 16.05 3.98
CA HIS A 105 -2.53 15.49 4.51
C HIS A 105 -2.34 14.68 5.80
N LEU A 106 -1.09 14.33 6.15
CA LEU A 106 -0.78 13.59 7.36
C LEU A 106 -1.11 14.40 8.63
N PRO A 107 -1.44 13.73 9.75
CA PRO A 107 -1.45 14.35 11.08
C PRO A 107 -0.11 15.05 11.36
N ALA A 108 -0.14 16.17 12.08
CA ALA A 108 1.07 16.95 12.37
C ALA A 108 2.19 16.11 13.01
N GLY A 109 1.82 15.19 13.92
CA GLY A 109 2.79 14.29 14.56
C GLY A 109 3.39 13.23 13.64
N MET A 110 2.80 12.97 12.46
CA MET A 110 3.35 12.04 11.46
C MET A 110 4.15 12.77 10.38
N GLN A 111 3.90 14.06 10.15
CA GLN A 111 4.59 14.83 9.12
C GLN A 111 6.09 14.91 9.37
N ASP A 112 6.52 15.10 10.61
CA ASP A 112 7.93 15.31 10.97
C ASP A 112 8.79 14.06 10.71
N ASP A 113 8.21 12.87 10.87
CA ASP A 113 8.90 11.58 10.74
C ASP A 113 8.64 10.88 9.39
N ALA A 114 7.81 11.47 8.53
CA ALA A 114 7.46 10.89 7.24
C ALA A 114 8.62 10.97 6.24
N ILE A 115 8.87 9.85 5.57
CA ILE A 115 9.82 9.72 4.48
C ILE A 115 9.09 10.02 3.17
N VAL A 116 9.40 11.17 2.58
CA VAL A 116 8.85 11.58 1.28
C VAL A 116 9.70 10.99 0.15
N ILE A 117 9.08 10.20 -0.71
CA ILE A 117 9.73 9.54 -1.85
C ILE A 117 8.95 9.77 -3.14
N GLU A 118 9.59 9.52 -4.29
CA GLU A 118 8.82 9.17 -5.49
C GLU A 118 8.18 7.80 -5.28
N MET A 119 6.89 7.67 -5.59
CA MET A 119 6.14 6.43 -5.35
C MET A 119 6.41 5.41 -6.47
N THR A 120 7.65 4.90 -6.51
CA THR A 120 8.06 3.78 -7.36
C THR A 120 8.28 2.53 -6.53
N GLY A 121 8.24 1.36 -7.18
CA GLY A 121 8.44 0.08 -6.49
C GLY A 121 9.81 -0.01 -5.80
N GLU A 122 10.87 0.41 -6.49
CA GLU A 122 12.23 0.38 -5.94
C GLU A 122 12.39 1.31 -4.73
N ALA A 123 11.77 2.49 -4.77
CA ALA A 123 11.85 3.45 -3.68
C ALA A 123 11.04 2.98 -2.45
N VAL A 124 9.84 2.43 -2.66
CA VAL A 124 9.04 1.83 -1.59
C VAL A 124 9.79 0.67 -0.93
N GLU A 125 10.34 -0.24 -1.74
CA GLU A 125 11.09 -1.37 -1.22
C GLU A 125 12.31 -0.93 -0.40
N ALA A 126 13.09 0.03 -0.90
CA ALA A 126 14.26 0.55 -0.21
C ALA A 126 13.89 1.27 1.10
N ALA A 127 12.77 2.00 1.12
CA ALA A 127 12.31 2.71 2.31
C ALA A 127 11.86 1.74 3.42
N LEU A 128 11.19 0.64 3.06
CA LEU A 128 10.62 -0.29 4.04
C LEU A 128 11.59 -1.36 4.52
N LEU A 129 12.48 -1.84 3.65
CA LEU A 129 13.42 -2.93 3.97
C LEU A 129 14.81 -2.41 4.35
N GLY A 130 15.06 -1.11 4.19
CA GLY A 130 16.38 -0.51 4.34
C GLY A 130 17.34 -0.88 3.19
N PRO A 131 18.58 -0.38 3.22
CA PRO A 131 19.56 -0.70 2.18
C PRO A 131 19.82 -2.20 2.14
N ARG A 132 19.58 -2.82 0.96
CA ARG A 132 19.97 -4.20 0.69
C ARG A 132 21.48 -4.31 0.92
N ARG A 133 21.91 -5.09 1.92
CA ARG A 133 23.34 -5.39 2.07
C ARG A 133 23.79 -6.25 0.88
N PRO A 134 24.93 -5.94 0.26
CA PRO A 134 25.50 -6.71 -0.84
C PRO A 134 25.91 -8.12 -0.41
#